data_AF-C3YJ63-F1
#
_entry.id   AF-C3YJ63-F1
#
_cell.length_a   1.000
_cell.length_b   1.000
_cell.length_c   1.000
_cell.angle_alpha   90.00
_cell.angle_beta   90.00
_cell.angle_gamma   90.00
#
_symmetry.space_group_name_H-M   'P 1'
#
loop_
_entity.id
_entity.type
_entity.pdbx_description
1 polymer ?
#
loop_
_entity_poly.entity_id
_entity_poly.type
_entity_poly.pdbx_seq_one_letter_code
_entity_poly.pdbx_strand_id
1 'polypeptide(L)'
;MAAAPDSPPPPGEDDGRRRKRHGMLKLYYGLQAESGNKGTTATTDPCDINGAHFKPEVYLQRLMQEKSLNELMDKERDMVRQIRSLDSDMQTLVYENYNKFISATDTIRKMKNDFKKMEDEMDRLATNMESITEFSARISGTLQDRRQQITKLSGVHMLLKKLQFLFELPARLKKCIEMQAYGQAVRYYTKARTVLDQYQHMPSFHGIREDCSVIVAELCVKLREQFKNKESDAHQLAECVDLLLQLKEPADELCDEFLLQ
;
A
#
# COMPACT_ATOMS: atom_id res chain seq x y z
N MET A 1 -33.18 23.20 -14.28
CA MET A 1 -32.04 24.14 -14.28
C MET A 1 -32.39 25.23 -13.28
N ALA A 2 -31.97 25.07 -12.02
CA ALA A 2 -32.26 26.02 -10.94
C ALA A 2 -30.93 26.34 -10.26
N ALA A 3 -30.60 27.63 -10.24
CA ALA A 3 -29.34 28.18 -9.80
C ALA A 3 -29.19 28.12 -8.27
N ALA A 4 -28.00 27.75 -7.81
CA ALA A 4 -27.57 27.92 -6.43
C ALA A 4 -27.25 29.40 -6.15
N PRO A 5 -27.53 29.90 -4.94
CA PRO A 5 -26.76 30.99 -4.39
C PRO A 5 -26.22 30.57 -3.02
N ASP A 6 -24.92 30.28 -2.93
CA ASP A 6 -24.26 30.34 -1.62
C ASP A 6 -22.78 30.71 -1.82
N SER A 7 -22.56 32.02 -1.99
CA SER A 7 -21.25 32.62 -1.79
C SER A 7 -21.16 33.00 -0.31
N PRO A 8 -20.11 32.57 0.43
CA PRO A 8 -19.99 32.92 1.84
C PRO A 8 -19.84 34.45 2.02
N PRO A 9 -20.45 35.04 3.07
CA PRO A 9 -20.33 36.47 3.33
C PRO A 9 -18.88 36.85 3.68
N PRO A 10 -18.45 38.09 3.39
CA PRO A 10 -17.07 38.53 3.55
C PRO A 10 -16.62 38.49 5.02
N PRO A 11 -15.37 38.08 5.31
CA PRO A 11 -14.86 37.96 6.67
C PRO A 11 -14.49 39.35 7.20
N GLY A 12 -15.36 39.94 8.02
CA GLY A 12 -15.03 41.19 8.72
C GLY A 12 -16.15 41.84 9.51
N GLU A 13 -17.41 41.65 9.13
CA GLU A 13 -18.53 42.37 9.79
C GLU A 13 -19.21 41.59 10.93
N ASP A 14 -19.17 40.25 10.91
CA ASP A 14 -19.80 39.40 11.93
C ASP A 14 -19.03 39.38 13.27
N ASP A 15 -17.71 39.62 13.21
CA ASP A 15 -16.84 39.48 14.37
C ASP A 15 -17.07 40.61 15.40
N GLY A 16 -17.35 41.82 14.92
CA GLY A 16 -17.74 42.96 15.78
C GLY A 16 -19.12 42.79 16.41
N ARG A 17 -20.05 42.14 15.72
CA ARG A 17 -21.41 41.86 16.20
C ARG A 17 -21.40 40.73 17.22
N ARG A 18 -20.61 39.68 17.00
CA ARG A 18 -20.34 38.60 17.97
C ARG A 18 -19.66 39.11 19.23
N ARG A 19 -18.62 39.95 19.11
CA ARG A 19 -17.96 40.57 20.28
C ARG A 19 -18.91 41.42 21.11
N LYS A 20 -19.76 42.24 20.47
CA LYS A 20 -20.78 43.03 21.17
C LYS A 20 -21.80 42.14 21.88
N ARG A 21 -22.34 41.10 21.19
CA ARG A 21 -23.29 40.14 21.80
C ARG A 21 -22.66 39.36 22.95
N HIS A 22 -21.40 38.97 22.83
CA HIS A 22 -20.67 38.27 23.88
C HIS A 22 -20.40 39.16 25.11
N GLY A 23 -20.03 40.43 24.90
CA GLY A 23 -19.91 41.42 25.98
C GLY A 23 -21.23 41.68 26.70
N MET A 24 -22.33 41.77 25.95
CA MET A 24 -23.68 41.99 26.50
C MET A 24 -24.20 40.78 27.29
N LEU A 25 -23.92 39.56 26.82
CA LEU A 25 -24.26 38.34 27.53
C LEU A 25 -23.43 38.19 28.81
N LYS A 26 -22.16 38.61 28.79
CA LYS A 26 -21.26 38.63 29.96
C LYS A 26 -21.75 39.57 31.07
N LEU A 27 -22.36 40.71 30.69
CA LEU A 27 -23.02 41.64 31.61
C LEU A 27 -24.29 41.02 32.22
N TYR A 28 -25.09 40.28 31.43
CA TYR A 28 -26.32 39.63 31.89
C TYR A 28 -26.07 38.54 32.96
N TYR A 29 -24.95 37.81 32.86
CA TYR A 29 -24.56 36.78 33.83
C TYR A 29 -23.66 37.28 34.97
N GLY A 30 -23.40 38.58 35.09
CA GLY A 30 -22.66 39.16 36.23
C GLY A 30 -21.18 38.75 36.33
N LEU A 31 -20.54 38.33 35.24
CA LEU A 31 -19.17 37.80 35.21
C LEU A 31 -18.05 38.88 35.31
N GLN A 32 -18.34 40.02 35.96
CA GLN A 32 -17.39 41.13 36.15
C GLN A 32 -16.92 41.24 37.62
N ALA A 33 -16.90 40.14 38.38
CA ALA A 33 -16.46 40.17 39.77
C ALA A 33 -14.93 39.97 39.96
N GLU A 34 -14.17 39.45 39.00
CA GLU A 34 -12.77 39.06 39.26
C GLU A 34 -11.74 39.44 38.18
N SER A 35 -11.55 40.74 37.97
CA SER A 35 -10.23 41.25 37.55
C SER A 35 -10.12 42.70 37.95
N GLY A 36 -9.28 42.94 38.96
CA GLY A 36 -9.05 44.26 39.52
C GLY A 36 -8.49 45.23 38.49
N ASN A 37 -9.12 46.39 38.39
CA ASN A 37 -8.38 47.64 38.39
C ASN A 37 -9.23 48.76 39.01
N LYS A 38 -8.62 49.51 39.92
CA LYS A 38 -9.19 50.65 40.64
C LYS A 38 -9.44 51.80 39.66
N GLY A 39 -10.53 52.55 39.88
CA GLY A 39 -10.60 53.95 39.43
C GLY A 39 -11.77 54.35 38.54
N THR A 40 -12.99 53.92 38.84
CA THR A 40 -14.18 54.75 38.63
C THR A 40 -15.22 54.29 39.62
N THR A 41 -15.53 55.13 40.61
CA THR A 41 -16.78 55.03 41.34
C THR A 41 -17.88 54.99 40.28
N ALA A 42 -18.42 53.81 40.00
CA ALA A 42 -19.69 53.70 39.28
C ALA A 42 -20.65 54.56 40.10
N THR A 43 -20.93 55.76 39.63
CA THR A 43 -21.96 56.61 40.19
C THR A 43 -23.21 55.78 40.08
N THR A 44 -23.63 55.23 41.22
CA THR A 44 -24.85 54.46 41.37
C THR A 44 -26.00 55.45 41.16
N ASP A 45 -26.26 55.84 39.91
CA ASP A 45 -27.30 56.81 39.59
C ASP A 45 -28.64 56.16 39.94
N PRO A 46 -29.34 56.66 40.98
CA PRO A 46 -30.62 56.09 41.38
C PRO A 46 -31.69 56.24 40.28
N CYS A 47 -31.40 57.03 39.23
CA CYS A 47 -32.29 57.30 38.10
C CYS A 47 -31.94 56.54 36.81
N ASP A 48 -30.95 55.65 36.81
CA ASP A 48 -30.69 54.79 35.64
C ASP A 48 -31.71 53.64 35.56
N ILE A 49 -32.60 53.68 34.58
CA ILE A 49 -33.67 52.69 34.35
C ILE A 49 -33.11 51.27 34.14
N ASN A 50 -31.91 51.14 33.59
CA ASN A 50 -31.28 49.84 33.33
C ASN A 50 -30.30 49.41 34.44
N GLY A 51 -30.12 50.24 35.47
CA GLY A 51 -29.18 50.02 36.55
C GLY A 51 -29.75 49.14 37.65
N ALA A 52 -28.89 48.36 38.32
CA ALA A 52 -29.28 47.45 39.40
C ALA A 52 -29.84 48.15 40.67
N HIS A 53 -29.68 49.48 40.78
CA HIS A 53 -30.09 50.29 41.93
C HIS A 53 -31.15 51.34 41.56
N PHE A 54 -31.89 51.13 40.47
CA PHE A 54 -32.96 52.01 40.03
C PHE A 54 -34.01 52.22 41.14
N LYS A 55 -34.30 53.49 41.45
CA LYS A 55 -35.36 53.89 42.40
C LYS A 55 -36.47 54.61 41.62
N PRO A 56 -37.62 53.94 41.37
CA PRO A 56 -38.70 54.49 40.57
C PRO A 56 -39.19 55.85 41.05
N GLU A 57 -39.28 56.03 42.37
CA GLU A 57 -39.84 57.23 43.00
C GLU A 57 -38.93 58.45 42.77
N VAL A 58 -37.62 58.27 42.88
CA VAL A 58 -36.63 59.35 42.68
C VAL A 58 -36.54 59.73 41.20
N TYR A 59 -36.58 58.73 40.32
CA TYR A 59 -36.62 58.95 38.88
C TYR A 59 -37.88 59.72 38.46
N LEU A 60 -39.04 59.32 38.97
CA LEU A 60 -40.32 59.93 38.60
C LEU A 60 -40.45 61.35 39.17
N GLN A 61 -39.99 61.59 40.40
CA GLN A 61 -39.94 62.93 40.98
C GLN A 61 -39.03 63.88 40.18
N ARG A 62 -37.84 63.41 39.77
CA ARG A 62 -36.93 64.18 38.91
C ARG A 62 -37.58 64.46 37.55
N LEU A 63 -38.22 63.46 36.94
CA LEU A 63 -38.90 63.58 35.65
C LEU A 63 -40.03 64.61 35.68
N MET A 64 -40.81 64.66 36.76
CA MET A 64 -41.90 65.63 36.95
C MET A 64 -41.41 67.06 37.22
N GLN A 65 -40.21 67.23 37.79
CA GLN A 65 -39.62 68.53 38.06
C GLN A 65 -38.91 69.13 36.84
N GLU A 66 -38.34 68.29 35.97
CA GLU A 66 -37.49 68.71 34.86
C GLU A 66 -38.21 68.82 33.51
N LYS A 67 -39.35 68.13 33.33
CA LYS A 67 -40.06 68.05 32.04
C LYS A 67 -41.41 68.75 32.04
N SER A 68 -41.78 69.29 30.89
CA SER A 68 -43.12 69.82 30.64
C SER A 68 -44.16 68.70 30.47
N LEU A 69 -45.44 69.04 30.63
CA LEU A 69 -46.55 68.07 30.52
C LEU A 69 -46.56 67.32 29.18
N ASN A 70 -46.29 68.02 28.08
CA ASN A 70 -46.24 67.41 26.74
C ASN A 70 -45.10 66.40 26.63
N GLU A 71 -43.91 66.74 27.13
CA GLU A 71 -42.76 65.82 27.17
C GLU A 71 -43.00 64.61 28.07
N LEU A 72 -43.79 64.78 29.14
CA LEU A 72 -44.19 63.68 30.01
C LEU A 72 -45.16 62.72 29.31
N MET A 73 -46.15 63.25 28.57
CA MET A 73 -47.07 62.45 27.75
C MET A 73 -46.35 61.71 26.62
N ASP A 74 -45.39 62.35 25.95
CA ASP A 74 -44.55 61.69 24.95
C ASP A 74 -43.71 60.58 25.59
N LYS A 75 -43.16 60.83 26.79
CA LYS A 75 -42.37 59.81 27.51
C LYS A 75 -43.21 58.63 27.97
N GLU A 76 -44.46 58.85 28.37
CA GLU A 76 -45.43 57.79 28.67
C GLU A 76 -45.68 56.94 27.42
N ARG A 77 -45.97 57.58 26.28
CA ARG A 77 -46.23 56.89 25.01
C ARG A 77 -45.03 56.07 24.55
N ASP A 78 -43.82 56.60 24.70
CA ASP A 78 -42.59 55.89 24.41
C ASP A 78 -42.39 54.69 25.33
N MET A 79 -42.66 54.84 26.63
CA MET A 79 -42.55 53.77 27.61
C MET A 79 -43.52 52.63 27.30
N VAL A 80 -44.78 52.94 26.98
CA VAL A 80 -45.79 51.96 26.57
C VAL A 80 -45.34 51.21 25.31
N ARG A 81 -44.73 51.91 24.34
CA ARG A 81 -44.18 51.28 23.13
C ARG A 81 -43.01 50.36 23.46
N GLN A 82 -42.11 50.78 24.35
CA GLN A 82 -40.98 49.98 24.80
C GLN A 82 -41.42 48.71 25.54
N ILE A 83 -42.42 48.81 26.42
CA ILE A 83 -42.98 47.65 27.13
C ILE A 83 -43.50 46.60 26.12
N ARG A 84 -44.27 47.04 25.11
CA ARG A 84 -44.79 46.13 24.08
C ARG A 84 -43.69 45.51 23.22
N SER A 85 -42.66 46.29 22.88
CA SER A 85 -41.49 45.76 22.15
C SER A 85 -40.76 44.71 22.98
N LEU A 86 -40.53 44.98 24.27
CA LEU A 86 -39.80 44.08 25.16
C LEU A 86 -40.55 42.76 25.37
N ASP A 87 -41.89 42.80 25.46
CA ASP A 87 -42.72 41.59 25.53
C ASP A 87 -42.61 40.76 24.24
N SER A 88 -42.67 41.40 23.08
CA SER A 88 -42.46 40.75 21.78
C SER A 88 -41.07 40.14 21.66
N ASP A 89 -40.04 40.85 22.13
CA ASP A 89 -38.64 40.38 22.11
C ASP A 89 -38.46 39.20 23.06
N MET A 90 -39.07 39.23 24.25
CA MET A 90 -39.07 38.14 25.21
C MET A 90 -39.70 36.88 24.60
N GLN A 91 -40.88 37.01 23.98
CA GLN A 91 -41.54 35.90 23.31
C GLN A 91 -40.67 35.32 22.20
N THR A 92 -40.09 36.18 21.35
CA THR A 92 -39.19 35.77 20.27
C THR A 92 -37.98 35.00 20.80
N LEU A 93 -37.38 35.48 21.91
CA LEU A 93 -36.23 34.84 22.52
C LEU A 93 -36.58 33.45 23.08
N VAL A 94 -37.74 33.30 23.71
CA VAL A 94 -38.24 32.01 24.19
C VAL A 94 -38.44 31.06 23.00
N TYR A 95 -39.13 31.49 21.95
CA TYR A 95 -39.32 30.67 20.74
C TYR A 95 -38.00 30.26 20.09
N GLU A 96 -37.08 31.20 19.88
CA GLU A 96 -35.77 30.89 19.33
C GLU A 96 -34.99 29.91 20.20
N ASN A 97 -35.03 30.08 21.51
CA ASN A 97 -34.30 29.24 22.45
C ASN A 97 -34.87 27.82 22.46
N TYR A 98 -36.20 27.67 22.57
CA TYR A 98 -36.85 26.36 22.49
C TYR A 98 -36.63 25.69 21.14
N ASN A 99 -36.73 26.41 20.02
CA ASN A 99 -36.45 25.84 18.70
C ASN A 99 -35.00 25.36 18.57
N LYS A 100 -34.03 26.08 19.15
CA LYS A 100 -32.63 25.65 19.20
C LYS A 100 -32.46 24.40 20.07
N PHE A 101 -33.13 24.31 21.22
CA PHE A 101 -33.10 23.12 22.07
C PHE A 101 -33.71 21.88 21.40
N ILE A 102 -34.85 22.05 20.73
CA ILE A 102 -35.51 20.96 19.98
C ILE A 102 -34.58 20.51 18.85
N SER A 103 -34.06 21.45 18.06
CA SER A 103 -33.15 21.16 16.95
C SER A 103 -31.87 20.47 17.42
N ALA A 104 -31.28 20.90 18.53
CA ALA A 104 -30.12 20.26 19.14
C ALA A 104 -30.45 18.83 19.60
N THR A 105 -31.62 18.64 20.23
CA THR A 105 -32.07 17.32 20.69
C THR A 105 -32.31 16.36 19.52
N ASP A 106 -32.94 16.83 18.44
CA ASP A 106 -33.14 16.03 17.23
C ASP A 106 -31.83 15.70 16.52
N THR A 107 -30.87 16.65 16.51
CA THR A 107 -29.52 16.40 15.99
C THR A 107 -28.82 15.32 16.80
N ILE A 108 -28.87 15.36 18.14
CA ILE A 108 -28.31 14.32 19.00
C ILE A 108 -28.97 12.97 18.74
N ARG A 109 -30.30 12.93 18.56
CA ARG A 109 -31.03 11.69 18.24
C ARG A 109 -30.61 11.13 16.89
N LYS A 110 -30.48 11.98 15.87
CA LYS A 110 -30.01 11.58 14.55
C LYS A 110 -28.58 11.05 14.61
N MET A 111 -27.67 11.78 15.27
CA MET A 111 -26.29 11.34 15.49
C MET A 111 -26.25 9.96 16.14
N LYS A 112 -27.02 9.73 17.20
CA LYS A 112 -27.08 8.42 17.88
C LYS A 112 -27.48 7.29 16.92
N ASN A 113 -28.48 7.50 16.07
CA ASN A 113 -28.92 6.50 15.09
C ASN A 113 -27.86 6.26 14.01
N ASP A 114 -27.21 7.32 13.53
CA ASP A 114 -26.14 7.22 12.54
C ASP A 114 -24.90 6.50 13.09
N PHE A 115 -24.53 6.77 14.35
CA PHE A 115 -23.47 6.04 15.06
C PHE A 115 -23.79 4.56 15.21
N LYS A 116 -25.03 4.22 15.55
CA LYS A 116 -25.44 2.82 15.65
C LYS A 116 -25.35 2.08 14.31
N LYS A 117 -25.77 2.72 13.21
CA LYS A 117 -25.61 2.13 11.87
C LYS A 117 -24.14 1.95 11.50
N MET A 118 -23.29 2.92 11.85
CA MET A 118 -21.85 2.83 11.61
C MET A 118 -21.22 1.66 12.39
N GLU A 119 -21.63 1.46 13.64
CA GLU A 119 -21.22 0.32 14.46
C GLU A 119 -21.64 -1.00 13.82
N ASP A 120 -22.91 -1.14 13.43
CA ASP A 120 -23.43 -2.33 12.73
C ASP A 120 -22.67 -2.62 11.41
N GLU A 121 -22.32 -1.58 10.65
CA GLU A 121 -21.51 -1.70 9.42
C GLU A 121 -20.07 -2.13 9.70
N MET A 122 -19.45 -1.61 10.77
CA MET A 122 -18.10 -1.98 11.18
C MET A 122 -18.03 -3.44 11.65
N ASP A 123 -19.03 -3.90 12.43
CA ASP A 123 -19.12 -5.30 12.86
C ASP A 123 -19.29 -6.24 11.66
N ARG A 124 -20.11 -5.84 10.68
CA ARG A 124 -20.28 -6.59 9.44
C ARG A 124 -18.99 -6.64 8.62
N LEU A 125 -18.24 -5.53 8.56
CA LEU A 125 -16.94 -5.50 7.88
C LEU A 125 -15.93 -6.43 8.56
N ALA A 126 -15.85 -6.41 9.90
CA ALA A 126 -14.96 -7.28 10.66
C ALA A 126 -15.27 -8.77 10.40
N THR A 127 -16.56 -9.13 10.46
CA THR A 127 -17.02 -10.51 10.17
C THR A 127 -16.68 -10.93 8.73
N ASN A 128 -16.84 -10.04 7.76
CA ASN A 128 -16.48 -10.31 6.37
C ASN A 128 -14.97 -10.47 6.19
N MET A 129 -14.14 -9.64 6.84
CA MET A 129 -12.69 -9.76 6.78
C MET A 129 -12.20 -11.07 7.40
N GLU A 130 -12.81 -11.50 8.51
CA GLU A 130 -12.53 -12.80 9.12
C GLU A 130 -12.87 -13.93 8.15
N SER A 131 -14.07 -13.90 7.55
CA SER A 131 -14.51 -14.88 6.54
C SER A 131 -13.58 -14.93 5.32
N ILE A 132 -13.13 -13.78 4.82
CA ILE A 132 -12.18 -13.69 3.70
C ILE A 132 -10.83 -14.28 4.10
N THR A 133 -10.36 -13.99 5.31
CA THR A 133 -9.08 -14.50 5.82
C THR A 133 -9.12 -16.02 5.95
N GLU A 134 -10.20 -16.57 6.51
CA GLU A 134 -10.42 -18.01 6.61
C GLU A 134 -10.46 -18.67 5.23
N PHE A 135 -11.24 -18.11 4.30
CA PHE A 135 -11.36 -18.63 2.95
C PHE A 135 -10.02 -18.59 2.18
N SER A 136 -9.26 -17.50 2.34
CA SER A 136 -7.92 -17.35 1.76
C SER A 136 -6.93 -18.36 2.34
N ALA A 137 -6.98 -18.59 3.66
CA ALA A 137 -6.16 -19.61 4.32
C ALA A 137 -6.50 -21.00 3.80
N ARG A 138 -7.79 -21.31 3.63
CA ARG A 138 -8.25 -22.59 3.07
C ARG A 138 -7.81 -22.78 1.62
N ILE A 139 -7.94 -21.76 0.77
CA ILE A 139 -7.43 -21.78 -0.61
C ILE A 139 -5.92 -22.01 -0.61
N SER A 140 -5.18 -21.28 0.21
CA SER A 140 -3.73 -21.41 0.31
C SER A 140 -3.31 -22.82 0.73
N GLY A 141 -3.99 -23.40 1.73
CA GLY A 141 -3.77 -24.78 2.15
C GLY A 141 -4.04 -25.79 1.04
N THR A 142 -5.20 -25.71 0.38
CA THR A 142 -5.55 -26.63 -0.73
C THR A 142 -4.62 -26.54 -1.94
N LEU A 143 -4.09 -25.35 -2.23
CA LEU A 143 -3.16 -25.15 -3.36
C LEU A 143 -1.70 -25.47 -3.00
N GLN A 144 -1.34 -25.49 -1.71
CA GLN A 144 0.03 -25.70 -1.26
C GLN A 144 0.59 -27.05 -1.73
N ASP A 145 -0.18 -28.13 -1.56
CA ASP A 145 0.25 -29.48 -1.96
C ASP A 145 0.45 -29.56 -3.48
N ARG A 146 -0.49 -29.02 -4.24
CA ARG A 146 -0.40 -28.97 -5.72
C ARG A 146 0.80 -28.13 -6.16
N ARG A 147 1.04 -26.98 -5.52
CA ARG A 147 2.20 -26.13 -5.80
C ARG A 147 3.49 -26.87 -5.51
N GLN A 148 3.60 -27.58 -4.40
CA GLN A 148 4.78 -28.39 -4.08
C GLN A 148 5.02 -29.50 -5.10
N GLN A 149 3.97 -30.21 -5.53
CA GLN A 149 4.08 -31.23 -6.56
C GLN A 149 4.54 -30.64 -7.89
N ILE A 150 3.97 -29.51 -8.32
CA ILE A 150 4.38 -28.81 -9.53
C ILE A 150 5.84 -28.35 -9.43
N THR A 151 6.27 -27.82 -8.28
CA THR A 151 7.68 -27.41 -8.07
C THR A 151 8.64 -28.61 -8.11
N LYS A 152 8.28 -29.74 -7.50
CA LYS A 152 9.08 -30.98 -7.59
C LYS A 152 9.17 -31.46 -9.03
N LEU A 153 8.04 -31.54 -9.73
CA LEU A 153 7.98 -32.02 -11.11
C LEU A 153 8.73 -31.08 -12.06
N SER A 154 8.60 -29.76 -11.90
CA SER A 154 9.34 -28.79 -12.71
C SER A 154 10.85 -28.85 -12.42
N GLY A 155 11.24 -29.09 -11.17
CA GLY A 155 12.64 -29.34 -10.78
C GLY A 155 13.20 -30.59 -11.47
N VAL A 156 12.47 -31.70 -11.42
CA VAL A 156 12.84 -32.95 -12.11
C VAL A 156 12.89 -32.74 -13.63
N HIS A 157 11.89 -32.07 -14.20
CA HIS A 157 11.85 -31.78 -15.64
C HIS A 157 13.01 -30.89 -16.08
N MET A 158 13.39 -29.89 -15.28
CA MET A 158 14.57 -29.05 -15.53
C MET A 158 15.86 -29.88 -15.51
N LEU A 159 15.98 -30.79 -14.54
CA LEU A 159 17.11 -31.70 -14.44
C LEU A 159 17.17 -32.64 -15.65
N LEU A 160 16.05 -33.26 -16.02
CA LEU A 160 15.94 -34.11 -17.22
C LEU A 160 16.31 -33.34 -18.49
N LYS A 161 15.83 -32.10 -18.65
CA LYS A 161 16.19 -31.26 -19.81
C LYS A 161 17.68 -30.95 -19.84
N LYS A 162 18.30 -30.68 -18.69
CA LYS A 162 19.76 -30.51 -18.59
C LYS A 162 20.51 -31.80 -18.89
N LEU A 163 19.95 -32.97 -18.60
CA LEU A 163 20.59 -34.25 -18.87
C LEU A 163 20.25 -34.83 -20.26
N GLN A 164 19.30 -34.24 -20.99
CA GLN A 164 18.88 -34.69 -22.31
C GLN A 164 20.06 -34.82 -23.30
N PHE A 165 21.04 -33.93 -23.22
CA PHE A 165 22.21 -33.98 -24.10
C PHE A 165 23.06 -35.24 -23.92
N LEU A 166 23.04 -35.89 -22.73
CA LEU A 166 23.76 -37.14 -22.48
C LEU A 166 23.12 -38.31 -23.22
N PHE A 167 21.78 -38.36 -23.30
CA PHE A 167 21.07 -39.39 -24.05
C PHE A 167 21.26 -39.26 -25.56
N GLU A 168 21.44 -38.03 -26.05
CA GLU A 168 21.72 -37.76 -27.47
C GLU A 168 23.21 -37.91 -27.84
N LEU A 169 24.09 -38.05 -26.85
CA LEU A 169 25.55 -38.07 -27.05
C LEU A 169 26.04 -39.26 -27.89
N PRO A 170 25.62 -40.53 -27.65
CA PRO A 170 26.09 -41.67 -28.46
C PRO A 170 25.70 -41.53 -29.93
N ALA A 171 24.47 -41.09 -30.22
CA ALA A 171 24.00 -40.86 -31.58
C ALA A 171 24.78 -39.73 -32.27
N ARG A 172 25.10 -38.65 -31.54
CA ARG A 172 25.93 -37.55 -32.05
C ARG A 172 27.38 -38.00 -32.32
N LEU A 173 27.97 -38.81 -31.44
CA LEU A 173 29.32 -39.33 -31.63
C LEU A 173 29.41 -40.24 -32.86
N LYS A 174 28.46 -41.17 -33.05
CA LYS A 174 28.39 -42.02 -34.26
C LYS A 174 28.30 -41.18 -35.53
N LYS A 175 27.43 -40.16 -35.56
CA LYS A 175 27.31 -39.24 -36.70
C LYS A 175 28.61 -38.46 -36.97
N CYS A 176 29.32 -38.01 -35.92
CA CYS A 176 30.60 -37.33 -36.10
C CYS A 176 31.67 -38.25 -36.68
N ILE A 177 31.66 -39.54 -36.34
CA ILE A 177 32.56 -40.55 -36.92
C ILE A 177 32.22 -40.80 -38.40
N GLU A 178 30.93 -40.89 -38.75
CA GLU A 178 30.48 -41.05 -40.14
C GLU A 178 30.87 -39.86 -41.03
N MET A 179 30.80 -38.63 -40.49
CA MET A 179 31.17 -37.41 -41.20
C MET A 179 32.68 -37.08 -41.15
N GLN A 180 33.51 -37.99 -40.62
CA GLN A 180 34.96 -37.80 -40.42
C GLN A 180 35.35 -36.55 -39.61
N ALA A 181 34.42 -36.02 -38.80
CA ALA A 181 34.60 -34.82 -37.99
C ALA A 181 35.17 -35.19 -36.60
N TYR A 182 36.37 -35.78 -36.58
CA TYR A 182 36.96 -36.39 -35.38
C TYR A 182 37.23 -35.39 -34.25
N GLY A 183 37.71 -34.19 -34.56
CA GLY A 183 37.96 -33.17 -33.53
C GLY A 183 36.72 -32.70 -32.78
N GLN A 184 35.56 -32.68 -33.44
CA GLN A 184 34.29 -32.35 -32.79
C GLN A 184 33.82 -33.50 -31.88
N ALA A 185 34.00 -34.75 -32.32
CA ALA A 185 33.64 -35.94 -31.53
C ALA A 185 34.39 -35.97 -30.19
N VAL A 186 35.72 -35.77 -30.22
CA VAL A 186 36.56 -35.74 -29.01
C VAL A 186 36.14 -34.60 -28.07
N ARG A 187 35.88 -33.40 -28.60
CA ARG A 187 35.43 -32.25 -27.77
C ARG A 187 34.07 -32.51 -27.11
N TYR A 188 33.11 -33.11 -27.82
CA TYR A 188 31.81 -33.47 -27.24
C TYR A 188 31.96 -34.54 -26.16
N TYR A 189 32.77 -35.57 -26.41
CA TYR A 189 33.04 -36.62 -25.45
C TYR A 189 33.75 -36.10 -24.20
N THR A 190 34.81 -35.30 -24.33
CA THR A 190 35.57 -34.76 -23.18
C THR A 190 34.70 -33.89 -22.27
N LYS A 191 33.81 -33.06 -22.85
CA LYS A 191 32.85 -32.26 -22.07
C LYS A 191 31.84 -33.14 -21.35
N ALA A 192 31.26 -34.13 -22.03
CA ALA A 192 30.27 -35.00 -21.44
C ALA A 192 30.87 -35.99 -20.42
N ARG A 193 32.14 -36.40 -20.57
CA ARG A 193 32.87 -37.28 -19.65
C ARG A 193 32.87 -36.73 -18.24
N THR A 194 33.16 -35.43 -18.07
CA THR A 194 33.13 -34.79 -16.74
C THR A 194 31.77 -34.91 -16.05
N VAL A 195 30.68 -34.90 -16.82
CA VAL A 195 29.32 -35.04 -16.31
C VAL A 195 28.99 -36.51 -16.07
N LEU A 196 29.38 -37.43 -16.98
CA LEU A 196 29.22 -38.87 -16.81
C LEU A 196 29.93 -39.40 -15.55
N ASP A 197 31.11 -38.86 -15.24
CA ASP A 197 31.87 -39.22 -14.03
C ASP A 197 31.17 -38.73 -12.75
N GLN A 198 30.56 -37.54 -12.77
CA GLN A 198 29.79 -37.02 -11.62
C GLN A 198 28.54 -37.88 -11.33
N TYR A 199 27.89 -38.42 -12.37
CA TYR A 199 26.68 -39.25 -12.24
C TYR A 199 26.95 -40.77 -12.28
N GLN A 200 28.19 -41.19 -12.02
CA GLN A 200 28.63 -42.60 -12.08
C GLN A 200 27.84 -43.60 -11.22
N HIS A 201 27.20 -43.11 -10.15
CA HIS A 201 26.45 -43.94 -9.19
C HIS A 201 25.06 -44.35 -9.69
N MET A 202 24.58 -43.76 -10.79
CA MET A 202 23.27 -44.01 -11.36
C MET A 202 23.36 -45.11 -12.45
N PRO A 203 22.66 -46.25 -12.29
CA PRO A 203 22.71 -47.35 -13.26
C PRO A 203 22.26 -46.95 -14.68
N SER A 204 21.33 -46.01 -14.81
CA SER A 204 20.82 -45.54 -16.11
C SER A 204 21.89 -44.86 -16.98
N PHE A 205 22.94 -44.30 -16.39
CA PHE A 205 24.05 -43.67 -17.14
C PHE A 205 25.20 -44.65 -17.42
N HIS A 206 25.20 -45.83 -16.80
CA HIS A 206 26.22 -46.86 -17.05
C HIS A 206 26.19 -47.32 -18.52
N GLY A 207 25.00 -47.66 -19.04
CA GLY A 207 24.85 -48.11 -20.43
C GLY A 207 25.28 -47.04 -21.45
N ILE A 208 24.92 -45.78 -21.21
CA ILE A 208 25.33 -44.65 -22.09
C ILE A 208 26.85 -44.47 -22.08
N ARG A 209 27.49 -44.62 -20.90
CA ARG A 209 28.95 -44.53 -20.79
C ARG A 209 29.63 -45.67 -21.54
N GLU A 210 29.12 -46.89 -21.39
CA GLU A 210 29.62 -48.07 -22.09
C GLU A 210 29.50 -47.91 -23.61
N ASP A 211 28.32 -47.48 -24.08
CA ASP A 211 28.09 -47.17 -25.50
C ASP A 211 29.05 -46.09 -26.00
N CYS A 212 29.22 -44.98 -25.26
CA CYS A 212 30.19 -43.94 -25.60
C CYS A 212 31.63 -44.45 -25.59
N SER A 213 31.99 -45.35 -24.67
CA SER A 213 33.33 -45.95 -24.60
C SER A 213 33.60 -46.83 -25.82
N VAL A 214 32.63 -47.61 -26.27
CA VAL A 214 32.74 -48.44 -27.49
C VAL A 214 32.89 -47.55 -28.72
N ILE A 215 32.10 -46.48 -28.82
CA ILE A 215 32.17 -45.53 -29.95
C ILE A 215 33.52 -44.79 -29.97
N VAL A 216 34.05 -44.43 -28.80
CA VAL A 216 35.37 -43.79 -28.68
C VAL A 216 36.49 -44.77 -29.00
N ALA A 217 36.38 -46.04 -28.62
CA ALA A 217 37.35 -47.06 -29.04
C ALA A 217 37.37 -47.24 -30.56
N GLU A 218 36.20 -47.24 -31.22
CA GLU A 218 36.10 -47.25 -32.68
C GLU A 218 36.73 -46.01 -33.31
N LEU A 219 36.53 -44.83 -32.70
CA LEU A 219 37.18 -43.59 -33.11
C LEU A 219 38.71 -43.67 -32.99
N CYS A 220 39.23 -44.24 -31.91
CA CYS A 220 40.67 -44.44 -31.71
C CYS A 220 41.26 -45.35 -32.81
N VAL A 221 40.58 -46.44 -33.16
CA VAL A 221 41.03 -47.33 -34.25
C VAL A 221 41.05 -46.58 -35.59
N LYS A 222 40.00 -45.83 -35.92
CA LYS A 222 39.95 -45.03 -37.16
C LYS A 222 41.01 -43.93 -37.23
N LEU A 223 41.32 -43.29 -36.09
CA LEU A 223 42.42 -42.32 -36.00
C LEU A 223 43.79 -42.98 -36.16
N ARG A 224 44.00 -44.18 -35.60
CA ARG A 224 45.22 -44.98 -35.78
C ARG A 224 45.37 -45.47 -37.23
N GLU A 225 44.28 -45.80 -37.93
CA GLU A 225 44.31 -46.14 -39.36
C GLU A 225 44.66 -44.93 -40.24
N GLN A 226 44.10 -43.74 -39.94
CA GLN A 226 44.47 -42.48 -40.61
C GLN A 226 45.95 -42.11 -40.37
N PHE A 227 46.48 -42.39 -39.18
CA PHE A 227 47.88 -42.18 -38.83
C PHE A 227 48.84 -43.12 -39.60
N LYS A 228 48.42 -44.36 -39.88
CA LYS A 228 49.20 -45.36 -40.64
C LYS A 228 49.16 -45.14 -42.16
N ASN A 229 48.22 -44.34 -42.66
CA ASN A 229 48.15 -43.98 -44.07
C ASN A 229 49.21 -42.93 -44.44
N LYS A 230 50.11 -43.28 -45.36
CA LYS A 230 51.26 -42.45 -45.80
C LYS A 230 50.92 -41.19 -46.63
N GLU A 231 49.65 -40.84 -46.80
CA GLU A 231 49.21 -39.70 -47.63
C GLU A 231 48.70 -38.48 -46.83
N SER A 232 48.78 -38.51 -45.50
CA SER A 232 48.26 -37.43 -44.65
C SER A 232 49.24 -36.26 -44.49
N ASP A 233 48.72 -35.04 -44.50
CA ASP A 233 49.47 -33.79 -44.29
C ASP A 233 50.01 -33.71 -42.85
N ALA A 234 51.18 -33.09 -42.64
CA ALA A 234 51.83 -33.00 -41.33
C ALA A 234 50.95 -32.31 -40.27
N HIS A 235 50.09 -31.39 -40.71
CA HIS A 235 49.09 -30.74 -39.86
C HIS A 235 47.98 -31.71 -39.42
N GLN A 236 47.54 -32.61 -40.30
CA GLN A 236 46.51 -33.61 -39.99
C GLN A 236 47.05 -34.69 -39.05
N LEU A 237 48.31 -35.07 -39.19
CA LEU A 237 48.99 -35.98 -38.26
C LEU A 237 49.14 -35.37 -36.87
N ALA A 238 49.54 -34.09 -36.78
CA ALA A 238 49.62 -33.36 -35.50
C ALA A 238 48.23 -33.23 -34.83
N GLU A 239 47.18 -32.99 -35.62
CA GLU A 239 45.80 -32.94 -35.13
C GLU A 239 45.33 -34.31 -34.64
N CYS A 240 45.61 -35.41 -35.36
CA CYS A 240 45.29 -36.77 -34.92
C CYS A 240 45.99 -37.13 -33.60
N VAL A 241 47.26 -36.75 -33.43
CA VAL A 241 48.01 -37.00 -32.19
C VAL A 241 47.45 -36.17 -31.02
N ASP A 242 47.13 -34.89 -31.23
CA ASP A 242 46.49 -34.06 -30.19
C ASP A 242 45.11 -34.64 -29.78
N LEU A 243 44.33 -35.11 -30.75
CA LEU A 243 43.03 -35.73 -30.48
C LEU A 243 43.15 -37.07 -29.72
N LEU A 244 44.16 -37.88 -30.00
CA LEU A 244 44.43 -39.12 -29.27
C LEU A 244 44.93 -38.85 -27.84
N LEU A 245 45.74 -37.81 -27.65
CA LEU A 245 46.17 -37.35 -26.32
C LEU A 245 44.99 -36.83 -25.48
N GLN A 246 44.06 -36.10 -26.09
CA GLN A 246 42.85 -35.61 -25.40
C GLN A 246 41.91 -36.74 -24.96
N LEU A 247 41.93 -37.89 -25.64
CA LEU A 247 41.19 -39.10 -25.27
C LEU A 247 41.85 -39.90 -24.13
N LYS A 248 43.05 -39.51 -23.66
CA LYS A 248 43.85 -40.17 -22.61
C LYS A 248 44.35 -41.57 -22.98
N GLU A 249 44.69 -41.80 -24.25
CA GLU A 249 45.50 -42.97 -24.61
C GLU A 249 46.93 -42.82 -24.06
N PRO A 250 47.63 -43.92 -23.71
CA PRO A 250 49.01 -43.85 -23.23
C PRO A 250 49.91 -43.25 -24.32
N ALA A 251 50.52 -42.10 -24.01
CA ALA A 251 51.42 -41.40 -24.92
C ALA A 251 52.62 -42.26 -25.34
N ASP A 252 52.96 -43.28 -24.55
CA ASP A 252 54.06 -44.21 -24.80
C ASP A 252 53.81 -45.05 -26.07
N GLU A 253 52.58 -45.56 -26.29
CA GLU A 253 52.24 -46.34 -27.50
C GLU A 253 52.22 -45.47 -28.76
N LEU A 254 51.85 -44.20 -28.62
CA LEU A 254 51.80 -43.23 -29.73
C LEU A 254 53.20 -42.76 -30.12
N CYS A 255 54.09 -42.58 -29.13
CA CYS A 255 55.49 -42.25 -29.35
C CYS A 255 56.23 -43.42 -30.03
N ASP A 256 55.96 -44.67 -29.62
CA ASP A 256 56.55 -45.85 -30.24
C ASP A 256 56.08 -46.02 -31.70
N GLU A 257 54.79 -45.78 -32.01
CA GLU A 257 54.28 -45.81 -33.40
C GLU A 257 54.79 -44.63 -34.26
N PHE A 258 55.03 -43.44 -33.68
CA PHE A 258 55.61 -42.29 -34.39
C PHE A 258 57.11 -42.50 -34.72
N LEU A 259 57.83 -43.24 -33.88
CA LEU A 259 59.25 -43.56 -34.09
C LEU A 259 59.49 -44.75 -35.05
N LEU A 260 58.44 -45.54 -35.34
CA LEU A 260 58.46 -46.68 -36.27
C LEU A 260 58.07 -46.32 -37.71
N GLN A 261 57.73 -45.06 -37.99
CA GLN A 261 57.33 -44.53 -39.30
C GLN A 261 58.48 -43.78 -39.99
#